data_AF-A0A7X3R5G0-F1
#
_entry.id   AF-A0A7X3R5G0-F1
#
_cell.length_a   1.000
_cell.length_b   1.000
_cell.length_c   1.000
_cell.angle_alpha   90.00
_cell.angle_beta   90.00
_cell.angle_gamma   90.00
#
_symmetry.space_group_name_H-M   'P 1'
#
loop_
_entity.id
_entity.type
_entity.pdbx_description
1 polymer ?
#
loop_
_entity_poly.entity_id
_entity_poly.type
_entity_poly.pdbx_seq_one_letter_code
_entity_poly.pdbx_strand_id
1 'polypeptide(L)'
;MSQDPVEIDSTETNGAGPVQVQAEATQEIEPSILTALPHYLPLGVFPLILLAALWGGWWLLPPMVFMSLSWSFDRVFGRDGRIMDPWKTPKHRLIWHNLPVWSWAFLWPPTLVFGLWQILVADPFVWWQDVVLAIILTMEAQAVFVVGHELIHRRTTWERRIGEFLLSSASYPQYATEHVYIHHALVGTPYDVGSAPKGESFWRYMPKEIVSNLVNSWEVARERLARRRRTMWHYSNPFWRYGFGVAFWYALVFWMGGIWAVPVFAFLGLSCVFSMKISNYFQHYGLRRVRLENGRWEKIMPRHSWSADWKFSNWMLFNAQRHADHHAVASRQYPLLQVSLDESPELPGTYSDMMNIVLKPKKWFEKMDPLVDQWRKHFYPEIDDWSVYDSPLAAKRPDAFDTIVEIFGAAPRLAKWIERNPELLDNLQEQEFLDLDLPKGFEQDEEFESIARRGLARVYWTYEMGVQEMKDLIVELPVVDAKETAEIVRNWSNDKVFQIGMHVMRGNLLPAEARTALSNLSEASVSTVLASVVADFGERYGTDSVGEVAAVFLGDLASR
;
A
#
# COMPACT_ATOMS: atom_id res chain seq x y z
N MET A 1 6.05 28.86 41.04
CA MET A 1 5.26 30.10 41.18
C MET A 1 4.87 30.53 39.78
N SER A 2 3.61 30.94 39.63
CA SER A 2 2.81 31.00 38.40
C SER A 2 3.51 31.49 37.13
N GLN A 3 3.24 30.81 36.02
CA GLN A 3 3.31 31.41 34.70
C GLN A 3 1.88 31.42 34.14
N ASP A 4 1.37 32.62 33.93
CA ASP A 4 0.09 32.92 33.29
C ASP A 4 0.12 32.54 31.80
N PRO A 5 -1.02 32.16 31.19
CA PRO A 5 -1.07 31.86 29.77
C PRO A 5 -1.09 33.14 28.94
N VAL A 6 -0.29 33.16 27.89
CA VAL A 6 -0.25 34.24 26.88
C VAL A 6 -1.53 34.19 26.06
N GLU A 7 -2.33 35.25 26.17
CA GLU A 7 -3.52 35.53 25.38
C GLU A 7 -3.08 35.95 23.96
N ILE A 8 -3.49 35.19 22.93
CA ILE A 8 -3.19 35.53 21.53
C ILE A 8 -4.39 36.30 20.96
N ASP A 9 -4.11 37.55 20.63
CA ASP A 9 -5.00 38.53 20.00
C ASP A 9 -5.50 38.06 18.63
N SER A 10 -6.79 38.20 18.39
CA SER A 10 -7.50 37.76 17.19
C SER A 10 -7.96 38.97 16.38
N THR A 11 -7.14 39.46 15.45
CA THR A 11 -7.61 40.36 14.38
C THR A 11 -6.91 40.12 13.05
N GLU A 12 -7.75 39.77 12.07
CA GLU A 12 -7.67 40.08 10.63
C GLU A 12 -6.45 39.65 9.81
N THR A 13 -6.55 38.49 9.16
CA THR A 13 -6.13 38.33 7.75
C THR A 13 -7.17 37.53 6.96
N ASN A 14 -7.73 38.16 5.92
CA ASN A 14 -8.62 37.54 4.94
C ASN A 14 -7.82 36.60 4.02
N GLY A 15 -8.06 35.30 4.15
CA GLY A 15 -7.53 34.28 3.25
C GLY A 15 -7.83 32.89 3.78
N ALA A 16 -8.88 32.25 3.26
CA ALA A 16 -9.26 30.84 3.40
C ALA A 16 -8.52 30.07 4.52
N GLY A 17 -8.85 30.40 5.78
CA GLY A 17 -8.41 29.67 6.96
C GLY A 17 -9.09 28.29 7.06
N PRO A 18 -8.61 27.41 7.96
CA PRO A 18 -9.09 26.05 8.07
C PRO A 18 -10.59 26.07 8.38
N VAL A 19 -11.31 25.07 7.86
CA VAL A 19 -12.59 24.71 8.47
C VAL A 19 -12.24 24.32 9.91
N GLN A 20 -12.43 25.24 10.84
CA GLN A 20 -12.43 24.95 12.27
C GLN A 20 -13.56 23.95 12.48
N VAL A 21 -13.23 22.66 12.42
CA VAL A 21 -14.07 21.62 12.98
C VAL A 21 -14.02 21.90 14.48
N GLN A 22 -15.09 22.49 15.02
CA GLN A 22 -15.29 22.51 16.46
C GLN A 22 -15.10 21.08 16.96
N ALA A 23 -14.11 20.86 17.82
CA ALA A 23 -13.96 19.60 18.51
C ALA A 23 -15.22 19.38 19.35
N GLU A 24 -16.22 18.71 18.80
CA GLU A 24 -17.34 18.23 19.59
C GLU A 24 -16.75 17.28 20.64
N ALA A 25 -16.94 17.64 21.91
CA ALA A 25 -16.42 16.87 23.04
C ALA A 25 -16.89 15.41 22.90
N THR A 26 -15.95 14.47 22.97
CA THR A 26 -16.28 13.05 22.97
C THR A 26 -17.16 12.73 24.18
N GLN A 27 -18.21 11.94 23.96
CA GLN A 27 -19.13 11.53 25.01
C GLN A 27 -18.82 10.10 25.42
N GLU A 28 -18.28 9.89 26.63
CA GLU A 28 -18.16 8.55 27.19
C GLU A 28 -19.55 7.95 27.44
N ILE A 29 -19.77 6.73 26.94
CA ILE A 29 -21.00 5.96 27.14
C ILE A 29 -20.69 4.58 27.74
N GLU A 30 -21.64 4.04 28.50
CA GLU A 30 -21.54 2.68 29.04
C GLU A 30 -22.15 1.64 28.09
N PRO A 31 -21.62 0.40 28.09
CA PRO A 31 -22.18 -0.67 27.27
C PRO A 31 -23.59 -1.07 27.73
N SER A 32 -24.58 -0.87 26.86
CA SER A 32 -25.95 -1.32 27.08
C SER A 32 -26.61 -1.78 25.78
N ILE A 33 -27.80 -2.38 25.89
CA ILE A 33 -28.63 -2.69 24.71
C ILE A 33 -29.06 -1.40 23.98
N LEU A 34 -29.32 -0.32 24.71
CA LEU A 34 -29.75 0.97 24.14
C LEU A 34 -28.63 1.60 23.30
N THR A 35 -27.38 1.53 23.76
CA THR A 35 -26.23 2.03 23.00
C THR A 35 -25.90 1.15 21.81
N ALA A 36 -26.22 -0.14 21.87
CA ALA A 36 -26.02 -1.09 20.78
C ALA A 36 -27.11 -0.99 19.69
N LEU A 37 -28.33 -0.59 20.05
CA LEU A 37 -29.53 -0.58 19.20
C LEU A 37 -29.31 0.01 17.79
N PRO A 38 -28.55 1.10 17.59
CA PRO A 38 -28.33 1.63 16.24
C PRO A 38 -27.67 0.63 15.28
N HIS A 39 -26.82 -0.27 15.78
CA HIS A 39 -26.14 -1.29 14.97
C HIS A 39 -27.05 -2.48 14.61
N TYR A 40 -28.27 -2.56 15.16
CA TYR A 40 -29.28 -3.52 14.75
C TYR A 40 -30.13 -3.01 13.59
N LEU A 41 -30.18 -1.68 13.37
CA LEU A 41 -30.97 -1.08 12.31
C LEU A 41 -30.64 -1.64 10.91
N PRO A 42 -29.36 -1.84 10.54
CA PRO A 42 -29.04 -2.40 9.22
C PRO A 42 -29.54 -3.84 9.04
N LEU A 43 -29.72 -4.61 10.12
CA LEU A 43 -30.26 -5.97 10.04
C LEU A 43 -31.70 -6.02 9.52
N GLY A 44 -32.41 -4.88 9.52
CA GLY A 44 -33.74 -4.75 8.93
C GLY A 44 -33.77 -5.04 7.43
N VAL A 45 -32.64 -4.96 6.71
CA VAL A 45 -32.57 -5.28 5.28
C VAL A 45 -32.90 -6.75 5.00
N PHE A 46 -32.47 -7.67 5.87
CA PHE A 46 -32.70 -9.11 5.72
C PHE A 46 -34.17 -9.51 5.61
N PRO A 47 -35.05 -9.18 6.58
CA PRO A 47 -36.46 -9.51 6.46
C PRO A 47 -37.15 -8.76 5.30
N LEU A 48 -36.69 -7.57 4.92
CA LEU A 48 -37.27 -6.82 3.80
C LEU A 48 -37.03 -7.51 2.45
N ILE A 49 -35.84 -8.10 2.24
CA ILE A 49 -35.55 -8.93 1.06
C ILE A 49 -36.48 -10.16 1.03
N LEU A 50 -36.74 -10.79 2.18
CA LEU A 50 -37.69 -11.91 2.27
C LEU A 50 -39.12 -11.48 1.93
N LEU A 51 -39.58 -10.35 2.47
CA LEU A 51 -40.91 -9.80 2.18
C LEU A 51 -41.08 -9.44 0.71
N ALA A 52 -40.02 -9.02 0.02
CA ALA A 52 -40.07 -8.74 -1.41
C ALA A 52 -40.45 -9.97 -2.24
N ALA A 53 -39.90 -11.13 -1.90
CA ALA A 53 -40.25 -12.38 -2.59
C ALA A 53 -41.67 -12.85 -2.27
N LEU A 54 -42.18 -12.59 -1.05
CA LEU A 54 -43.51 -13.05 -0.63
C LEU A 54 -44.63 -12.13 -1.12
N TRP A 55 -44.42 -10.82 -1.06
CA TRP A 55 -45.47 -9.80 -1.22
C TRP A 55 -45.16 -8.77 -2.32
N GLY A 56 -44.14 -9.03 -3.14
CA GLY A 56 -43.80 -8.26 -4.33
C GLY A 56 -42.64 -7.27 -4.15
N GLY A 57 -41.99 -6.91 -5.26
CA GLY A 57 -40.73 -6.15 -5.26
C GLY A 57 -40.77 -4.74 -4.66
N TRP A 58 -41.92 -4.19 -4.25
CA TRP A 58 -41.99 -2.91 -3.53
C TRP A 58 -41.22 -2.92 -2.21
N TRP A 59 -41.09 -4.08 -1.58
CA TRP A 59 -40.29 -4.25 -0.35
C TRP A 59 -38.77 -4.14 -0.58
N LEU A 60 -38.30 -4.09 -1.84
CA LEU A 60 -36.90 -3.77 -2.17
C LEU A 60 -36.61 -2.25 -2.07
N LEU A 61 -37.63 -1.39 -2.07
CA LEU A 61 -37.42 0.05 -2.05
C LEU A 61 -36.84 0.55 -0.71
N PRO A 62 -37.37 0.18 0.47
CA PRO A 62 -36.80 0.62 1.74
C PRO A 62 -35.31 0.28 1.95
N PRO A 63 -34.82 -0.97 1.71
CA PRO A 63 -33.39 -1.26 1.85
C PRO A 63 -32.56 -0.49 0.82
N MET A 64 -33.03 -0.36 -0.42
CA MET A 64 -32.35 0.45 -1.44
C MET A 64 -32.18 1.91 -0.99
N VAL A 65 -33.23 2.54 -0.47
CA VAL A 65 -33.21 3.92 0.02
C VAL A 65 -32.31 4.05 1.24
N PHE A 66 -32.44 3.14 2.21
CA PHE A 66 -31.66 3.16 3.45
C PHE A 66 -30.15 3.11 3.18
N MET A 67 -29.72 2.23 2.27
CA MET A 67 -28.29 2.08 1.95
C MET A 67 -27.78 3.19 1.02
N SER A 68 -28.62 3.70 0.11
CA SER A 68 -28.21 4.72 -0.89
C SER A 68 -28.14 6.13 -0.30
N LEU A 69 -28.85 6.40 0.79
CA LEU A 69 -28.93 7.73 1.40
C LEU A 69 -27.96 7.95 2.56
N SER A 70 -26.91 7.13 2.69
CA SER A 70 -25.88 7.28 3.75
C SER A 70 -25.30 8.69 3.80
N TRP A 71 -24.93 9.26 2.65
CA TRP A 71 -24.46 10.65 2.53
C TRP A 71 -25.44 11.68 3.11
N SER A 72 -26.74 11.49 2.87
CA SER A 72 -27.77 12.42 3.37
C SER A 72 -27.95 12.27 4.87
N PHE A 73 -28.00 11.02 5.36
CA PHE A 73 -28.16 10.75 6.79
C PHE A 73 -26.96 11.21 7.60
N ASP A 74 -25.72 11.06 7.12
CA ASP A 74 -24.55 11.57 7.82
C ASP A 74 -24.59 13.10 7.97
N ARG A 75 -25.00 13.83 6.93
CA ARG A 75 -25.12 15.29 7.01
C ARG A 75 -26.25 15.75 7.92
N VAL A 76 -27.34 14.98 8.02
CA VAL A 76 -28.48 15.29 8.89
C VAL A 76 -28.19 14.91 10.35
N PHE A 77 -27.57 13.77 10.59
CA PHE A 77 -27.32 13.25 11.94
C PHE A 77 -26.00 13.72 12.55
N GLY A 78 -25.07 14.22 11.74
CA GLY A 78 -23.80 14.78 12.19
C GLY A 78 -22.79 13.73 12.63
N ARG A 79 -21.88 14.13 13.52
CA ARG A 79 -20.86 13.25 14.10
C ARG A 79 -21.45 12.35 15.19
N ASP A 80 -20.80 11.22 15.44
CA ASP A 80 -21.24 10.30 16.50
C ASP A 80 -20.76 10.78 17.88
N GLY A 81 -19.46 11.05 18.04
CA GLY A 81 -18.80 11.53 19.26
C GLY A 81 -18.81 10.54 20.44
N ARG A 82 -19.65 9.50 20.40
CA ARG A 82 -19.81 8.53 21.48
C ARG A 82 -18.68 7.50 21.50
N ILE A 83 -18.01 7.36 22.63
CA ILE A 83 -16.91 6.40 22.83
C ILE A 83 -17.13 5.55 24.08
N MET A 84 -16.63 4.32 24.09
CA MET A 84 -16.60 3.47 25.28
C MET A 84 -15.17 3.34 25.77
N ASP A 85 -14.92 3.57 27.06
CA ASP A 85 -13.60 3.43 27.65
C ASP A 85 -13.12 1.95 27.58
N PRO A 86 -12.05 1.64 26.83
CA PRO A 86 -11.55 0.27 26.69
C PRO A 86 -11.00 -0.34 27.98
N TRP A 87 -10.57 0.49 28.93
CA TRP A 87 -10.01 0.06 30.22
C TRP A 87 -11.09 -0.24 31.25
N LYS A 88 -12.20 0.51 31.22
CA LYS A 88 -13.35 0.28 32.11
C LYS A 88 -14.35 -0.75 31.56
N THR A 89 -14.30 -1.07 30.27
CA THR A 89 -15.30 -1.92 29.61
C THR A 89 -14.76 -3.34 29.32
N PRO A 90 -15.00 -4.32 30.21
CA PRO A 90 -14.60 -5.70 29.95
C PRO A 90 -15.44 -6.34 28.84
N LYS A 91 -14.82 -7.23 28.06
CA LYS A 91 -15.42 -7.86 26.86
C LYS A 91 -16.77 -8.55 27.09
N HIS A 92 -17.02 -9.12 28.27
CA HIS A 92 -18.29 -9.80 28.56
C HIS A 92 -19.49 -8.83 28.57
N ARG A 93 -19.27 -7.53 28.80
CA ARG A 93 -20.32 -6.50 28.72
C ARG A 93 -20.67 -6.10 27.28
N LEU A 94 -19.86 -6.49 26.31
CA LEU A 94 -20.06 -6.16 24.89
C LEU A 94 -21.00 -7.13 24.17
N ILE A 95 -21.68 -8.04 24.88
CA ILE A 95 -22.57 -9.04 24.25
C ILE A 95 -23.61 -8.38 23.34
N TRP A 96 -24.24 -7.29 23.79
CA TRP A 96 -25.24 -6.55 23.01
C TRP A 96 -24.68 -5.91 21.74
N HIS A 97 -23.38 -5.60 21.73
CA HIS A 97 -22.69 -5.02 20.57
C HIS A 97 -22.13 -6.10 19.64
N ASN A 98 -21.78 -7.28 20.15
CA ASN A 98 -21.34 -8.41 19.33
C ASN A 98 -22.50 -9.13 18.64
N LEU A 99 -23.69 -9.16 19.25
CA LEU A 99 -24.89 -9.75 18.66
C LEU A 99 -25.20 -9.23 17.25
N PRO A 100 -25.22 -7.92 16.93
CA PRO A 100 -25.49 -7.47 15.56
C PRO A 100 -24.43 -7.92 14.56
N VAL A 101 -23.15 -7.94 14.94
CA VAL A 101 -22.06 -8.47 14.10
C VAL A 101 -22.30 -9.94 13.79
N TRP A 102 -22.61 -10.75 14.81
CA TRP A 102 -22.87 -12.18 14.62
C TRP A 102 -24.17 -12.42 13.84
N SER A 103 -25.25 -11.71 14.15
CA SER A 103 -26.51 -11.80 13.41
C SER A 103 -26.29 -11.49 11.94
N TRP A 104 -25.55 -10.42 11.60
CA TRP A 104 -25.24 -10.09 10.21
C TRP A 104 -24.42 -11.21 9.55
N ALA A 105 -23.41 -11.74 10.24
CA ALA A 105 -22.56 -12.83 9.77
C ALA A 105 -23.34 -14.12 9.49
N PHE A 106 -24.36 -14.45 10.30
CA PHE A 106 -25.17 -15.65 10.11
C PHE A 106 -26.34 -15.45 9.15
N LEU A 107 -26.90 -14.24 9.06
CA LEU A 107 -28.02 -13.93 8.15
C LEU A 107 -27.55 -13.71 6.71
N TRP A 108 -26.31 -13.26 6.50
CA TRP A 108 -25.80 -12.99 5.16
C TRP A 108 -25.77 -14.22 4.25
N PRO A 109 -25.10 -15.35 4.60
CA PRO A 109 -25.04 -16.49 3.69
C PRO A 109 -26.40 -17.01 3.21
N PRO A 110 -27.41 -17.25 4.08
CA PRO A 110 -28.73 -17.69 3.61
C PRO A 110 -29.43 -16.62 2.79
N THR A 111 -29.25 -15.32 3.09
CA THR A 111 -29.87 -14.23 2.32
C THR A 111 -29.24 -14.09 0.94
N LEU A 112 -27.93 -14.22 0.82
CA LEU A 112 -27.24 -14.23 -0.46
C LEU A 112 -27.72 -15.41 -1.32
N VAL A 113 -27.78 -16.61 -0.75
CA VAL A 113 -28.30 -17.81 -1.42
C VAL A 113 -29.76 -17.60 -1.85
N PHE A 114 -30.59 -17.07 -0.96
CA PHE A 114 -31.99 -16.79 -1.24
C PHE A 114 -32.16 -15.77 -2.36
N GLY A 115 -31.45 -14.64 -2.29
CA GLY A 115 -31.51 -13.57 -3.29
C GLY A 115 -31.02 -14.03 -4.66
N LEU A 116 -29.91 -14.78 -4.71
CA LEU A 116 -29.44 -15.40 -5.94
C LEU A 116 -30.45 -16.41 -6.48
N TRP A 117 -31.10 -17.19 -5.63
CA TRP A 117 -32.17 -18.11 -6.04
C TRP A 117 -33.37 -17.37 -6.63
N GLN A 118 -33.77 -16.23 -6.05
CA GLN A 118 -34.84 -15.42 -6.61
C GLN A 118 -34.49 -14.96 -8.04
N ILE A 119 -33.28 -14.41 -8.23
CA ILE A 119 -32.82 -13.87 -9.51
C ILE A 119 -32.61 -14.97 -10.57
N LEU A 120 -32.03 -16.12 -10.18
CA LEU A 120 -31.52 -17.10 -11.13
C LEU A 120 -32.46 -18.27 -11.39
N VAL A 121 -33.38 -18.58 -10.46
CA VAL A 121 -34.16 -19.81 -10.50
C VAL A 121 -35.66 -19.58 -10.34
N ALA A 122 -36.07 -18.89 -9.28
CA ALA A 122 -37.49 -18.71 -8.99
C ALA A 122 -38.16 -17.70 -9.94
N ASP A 123 -37.40 -16.69 -10.41
CA ASP A 123 -37.85 -15.64 -11.34
C ASP A 123 -39.21 -15.00 -10.94
N PRO A 124 -39.42 -14.62 -9.66
CA PRO A 124 -40.70 -14.05 -9.22
C PRO A 124 -40.84 -12.57 -9.60
N PHE A 125 -39.78 -11.99 -10.14
CA PHE A 125 -39.58 -10.56 -10.34
C PHE A 125 -39.53 -10.24 -11.83
N VAL A 126 -39.81 -8.98 -12.16
CA VAL A 126 -39.49 -8.47 -13.49
C VAL A 126 -38.03 -8.02 -13.52
N TRP A 127 -37.38 -8.06 -14.68
CA TRP A 127 -35.94 -7.84 -14.82
C TRP A 127 -35.33 -6.65 -14.05
N TRP A 128 -36.05 -5.53 -13.91
CA TRP A 128 -35.53 -4.36 -13.18
C TRP A 128 -35.53 -4.56 -11.66
N GLN A 129 -36.46 -5.35 -11.13
CA GLN A 129 -36.49 -5.74 -9.72
C GLN A 129 -35.31 -6.67 -9.39
N ASP A 130 -34.92 -7.55 -10.32
CA ASP A 130 -33.71 -8.37 -10.17
C ASP A 130 -32.45 -7.50 -10.15
N VAL A 131 -32.39 -6.48 -11.01
CA VAL A 131 -31.29 -5.50 -11.00
C VAL A 131 -31.24 -4.77 -9.65
N VAL A 132 -32.39 -4.32 -9.12
CA VAL A 132 -32.45 -3.67 -7.81
C VAL A 132 -32.01 -4.61 -6.70
N LEU A 133 -32.48 -5.87 -6.71
CA LEU A 133 -32.06 -6.89 -5.74
C LEU A 133 -30.55 -7.17 -5.84
N ALA A 134 -29.99 -7.25 -7.04
CA ALA A 134 -28.55 -7.43 -7.24
C ALA A 134 -27.73 -6.24 -6.69
N ILE A 135 -28.23 -5.00 -6.84
CA ILE A 135 -27.60 -3.81 -6.23
C ILE A 135 -27.66 -3.89 -4.71
N ILE A 136 -28.83 -4.21 -4.13
CA ILE A 136 -28.98 -4.37 -2.67
C ILE A 136 -28.03 -5.44 -2.15
N LEU A 137 -27.96 -6.61 -2.79
CA LEU A 137 -27.03 -7.68 -2.43
C LEU A 137 -25.57 -7.22 -2.51
N THR A 138 -25.22 -6.36 -3.48
CA THR A 138 -23.86 -5.81 -3.61
C THR A 138 -23.55 -4.81 -2.49
N MET A 139 -24.49 -3.96 -2.11
CA MET A 139 -24.34 -3.02 -0.99
C MET A 139 -24.27 -3.76 0.35
N GLU A 140 -25.09 -4.78 0.54
CA GLU A 140 -25.02 -5.69 1.70
C GLU A 140 -23.69 -6.45 1.74
N ALA A 141 -23.19 -6.95 0.60
CA ALA A 141 -21.89 -7.61 0.55
C ALA A 141 -20.75 -6.69 1.00
N GLN A 142 -20.84 -5.37 0.73
CA GLN A 142 -19.85 -4.39 1.21
C GLN A 142 -19.92 -4.21 2.73
N ALA A 143 -21.11 -4.11 3.31
CA ALA A 143 -21.27 -4.04 4.76
C ALA A 143 -20.83 -5.35 5.46
N VAL A 144 -21.14 -6.49 4.85
CA VAL A 144 -20.70 -7.81 5.31
C VAL A 144 -19.18 -7.97 5.18
N PHE A 145 -18.54 -7.32 4.22
CA PHE A 145 -17.08 -7.29 4.15
C PHE A 145 -16.49 -6.65 5.42
N VAL A 146 -17.10 -5.58 5.94
CA VAL A 146 -16.71 -4.94 7.20
C VAL A 146 -16.94 -5.86 8.40
N VAL A 147 -18.07 -6.59 8.42
CA VAL A 147 -18.32 -7.64 9.42
C VAL A 147 -17.22 -8.73 9.36
N GLY A 148 -16.87 -9.17 8.15
CA GLY A 148 -15.80 -10.14 7.93
C GLY A 148 -14.44 -9.62 8.42
N HIS A 149 -14.13 -8.35 8.13
CA HIS A 149 -12.95 -7.64 8.61
C HIS A 149 -12.88 -7.58 10.14
N GLU A 150 -13.96 -7.23 10.83
CA GLU A 150 -14.01 -7.24 12.29
C GLU A 150 -13.79 -8.66 12.86
N LEU A 151 -14.39 -9.68 12.22
CA LEU A 151 -14.31 -11.07 12.67
C LEU A 151 -12.92 -11.69 12.51
N ILE A 152 -12.16 -11.34 11.47
CA ILE A 152 -10.79 -11.86 11.26
C ILE A 152 -9.79 -11.33 12.32
N HIS A 153 -10.08 -10.18 12.93
CA HIS A 153 -9.31 -9.60 14.04
C HIS A 153 -9.64 -10.22 15.40
N ARG A 154 -10.73 -10.99 15.51
CA ARG A 154 -11.13 -11.62 16.78
C ARG A 154 -10.15 -12.72 17.17
N ARG A 155 -9.91 -12.86 18.48
CA ARG A 155 -9.03 -13.92 19.01
C ARG A 155 -9.67 -15.31 18.90
N THR A 156 -11.00 -15.38 18.90
CA THR A 156 -11.74 -16.63 18.88
C THR A 156 -11.69 -17.27 17.49
N THR A 157 -11.28 -18.54 17.42
CA THR A 157 -11.06 -19.22 16.14
C THR A 157 -12.32 -19.32 15.28
N TRP A 158 -13.48 -19.60 15.87
CA TRP A 158 -14.73 -19.76 15.12
C TRP A 158 -15.17 -18.43 14.48
N GLU A 159 -15.04 -17.30 15.19
CA GLU A 159 -15.32 -15.96 14.65
C GLU A 159 -14.45 -15.70 13.41
N ARG A 160 -13.14 -15.96 13.53
CA ARG A 160 -12.23 -15.85 12.39
C ARG A 160 -12.62 -16.75 11.22
N ARG A 161 -13.06 -17.99 11.49
CA ARG A 161 -13.49 -18.92 10.42
C ARG A 161 -14.72 -18.40 9.68
N ILE A 162 -15.66 -17.82 10.41
CA ILE A 162 -16.83 -17.18 9.81
C ILE A 162 -16.40 -15.96 9.00
N GLY A 163 -15.54 -15.09 9.54
CA GLY A 163 -15.01 -13.93 8.82
C GLY A 163 -14.36 -14.33 7.49
N GLU A 164 -13.50 -15.35 7.50
CA GLU A 164 -12.88 -15.88 6.28
C GLU A 164 -13.90 -16.44 5.27
N PHE A 165 -14.96 -17.11 5.75
CA PHE A 165 -16.05 -17.62 4.89
C PHE A 165 -16.91 -16.50 4.28
N LEU A 166 -17.17 -15.42 5.03
CA LEU A 166 -17.85 -14.23 4.53
C LEU A 166 -17.01 -13.55 3.45
N LEU A 167 -15.71 -13.38 3.66
CA LEU A 167 -14.81 -12.80 2.66
C LEU A 167 -14.71 -13.68 1.39
N SER A 168 -14.84 -15.01 1.51
CA SER A 168 -14.99 -15.90 0.36
C SER A 168 -16.23 -15.61 -0.48
N SER A 169 -17.34 -15.13 0.12
CA SER A 169 -18.55 -14.76 -0.62
C SER A 169 -18.39 -13.52 -1.50
N ALA A 170 -17.36 -12.70 -1.23
CA ALA A 170 -16.93 -11.58 -2.06
C ALA A 170 -15.71 -11.95 -2.94
N SER A 171 -15.38 -13.24 -3.07
CA SER A 171 -14.24 -13.74 -3.84
C SER A 171 -12.86 -13.26 -3.37
N TYR A 172 -12.73 -12.80 -2.11
CA TYR A 172 -11.51 -12.17 -1.62
C TYR A 172 -11.06 -12.62 -0.20
N PRO A 173 -11.02 -13.93 0.09
CA PRO A 173 -10.70 -14.43 1.44
C PRO A 173 -9.23 -14.24 1.86
N GLN A 174 -8.31 -14.12 0.91
CA GLN A 174 -6.88 -13.87 1.18
C GLN A 174 -6.64 -12.56 1.93
N TYR A 175 -7.57 -11.61 1.86
CA TYR A 175 -7.56 -10.39 2.67
C TYR A 175 -7.41 -10.69 4.16
N ALA A 176 -7.93 -11.82 4.66
CA ALA A 176 -7.74 -12.21 6.05
C ALA A 176 -6.28 -12.45 6.45
N THR A 177 -5.46 -12.96 5.52
CA THR A 177 -4.03 -13.12 5.74
C THR A 177 -3.31 -11.78 5.56
N GLU A 178 -3.60 -11.12 4.45
CA GLU A 178 -2.98 -9.85 4.07
C GLU A 178 -3.14 -8.81 5.17
N HIS A 179 -4.40 -8.53 5.51
CA HIS A 179 -4.72 -7.39 6.35
C HIS A 179 -4.14 -7.59 7.75
N VAL A 180 -4.36 -8.77 8.35
CA VAL A 180 -3.98 -9.06 9.74
C VAL A 180 -2.47 -9.21 9.94
N TYR A 181 -1.76 -9.79 8.96
CA TYR A 181 -0.35 -10.17 9.16
C TYR A 181 0.65 -9.33 8.36
N ILE A 182 0.18 -8.56 7.39
CA ILE A 182 1.03 -7.76 6.50
C ILE A 182 0.70 -6.29 6.73
N HIS A 183 -0.49 -5.87 6.30
CA HIS A 183 -0.90 -4.48 6.32
C HIS A 183 -0.83 -3.88 7.73
N HIS A 184 -1.44 -4.48 8.75
CA HIS A 184 -1.35 -3.97 10.13
C HIS A 184 0.08 -3.86 10.68
N ALA A 185 1.00 -4.71 10.21
CA ALA A 185 2.40 -4.67 10.65
C ALA A 185 3.21 -3.59 9.92
N LEU A 186 2.92 -3.38 8.63
CA LEU A 186 3.73 -2.59 7.70
C LEU A 186 3.08 -1.28 7.28
N VAL A 187 1.82 -1.02 7.64
CA VAL A 187 1.09 0.19 7.26
C VAL A 187 1.87 1.46 7.64
N GLY A 188 1.81 2.44 6.76
CA GLY A 188 2.60 3.67 6.81
C GLY A 188 4.05 3.48 6.37
N THR A 189 4.58 2.26 6.24
CA THR A 189 5.94 2.05 5.71
C THR A 189 5.91 1.90 4.18
N PRO A 190 7.04 2.10 3.49
CA PRO A 190 7.15 1.80 2.06
C PRO A 190 6.78 0.35 1.71
N TYR A 191 6.95 -0.59 2.66
CA TYR A 191 6.74 -2.03 2.45
C TYR A 191 5.26 -2.43 2.38
N ASP A 192 4.35 -1.56 2.81
CA ASP A 192 2.92 -1.79 2.70
C ASP A 192 2.38 -1.16 1.42
N VAL A 193 2.05 -2.00 0.44
CA VAL A 193 1.41 -1.56 -0.80
C VAL A 193 0.05 -0.91 -0.54
N GLY A 194 -0.62 -1.28 0.57
CA GLY A 194 -1.89 -0.70 1.02
C GLY A 194 -1.78 0.76 1.47
N SER A 195 -0.56 1.24 1.74
CA SER A 195 -0.26 2.63 2.11
C SER A 195 0.21 3.42 0.89
N ALA A 196 -0.76 3.99 0.17
CA ALA A 196 -0.50 4.74 -1.06
C ALA A 196 0.39 5.98 -0.79
N PRO A 197 1.50 6.18 -1.54
CA PRO A 197 2.30 7.40 -1.46
C PRO A 197 1.50 8.65 -1.84
N LYS A 198 1.93 9.81 -1.32
CA LYS A 198 1.39 11.11 -1.77
C LYS A 198 1.60 11.26 -3.29
N GLY A 199 0.61 11.76 -4.00
CA GLY A 199 0.60 11.91 -5.46
C GLY A 199 0.36 10.63 -6.28
N GLU A 200 0.31 9.43 -5.66
CA GLU A 200 -0.11 8.22 -6.38
C GLU A 200 -1.62 8.25 -6.61
N SER A 201 -2.12 7.97 -7.81
CA SER A 201 -3.57 7.90 -8.07
C SER A 201 -4.14 6.53 -7.71
N PHE A 202 -5.43 6.48 -7.37
CA PHE A 202 -6.15 5.23 -7.10
C PHE A 202 -6.00 4.21 -8.25
N TRP A 203 -6.05 4.67 -9.49
CA TRP A 203 -5.89 3.82 -10.69
C TRP A 203 -4.50 3.17 -10.80
N ARG A 204 -3.45 3.83 -10.30
CA ARG A 204 -2.09 3.26 -10.24
C ARG A 204 -1.91 2.36 -9.02
N TYR A 205 -2.52 2.72 -7.90
CA TYR A 205 -2.49 1.96 -6.65
C TYR A 205 -3.21 0.60 -6.76
N MET A 206 -4.46 0.59 -7.23
CA MET A 206 -5.36 -0.57 -7.15
C MET A 206 -4.80 -1.86 -7.76
N PRO A 207 -4.27 -1.90 -9.00
CA PRO A 207 -3.80 -3.15 -9.58
C PRO A 207 -2.60 -3.73 -8.82
N LYS A 208 -1.67 -2.88 -8.38
CA LYS A 208 -0.51 -3.30 -7.56
C LYS A 208 -0.97 -3.90 -6.25
N GLU A 209 -1.92 -3.24 -5.61
CA GLU A 209 -2.46 -3.65 -4.33
C GLU A 209 -3.20 -5.00 -4.42
N ILE A 210 -4.03 -5.20 -5.44
CA ILE A 210 -4.74 -6.48 -5.64
C ILE A 210 -3.75 -7.64 -5.85
N VAL A 211 -2.71 -7.44 -6.66
CA VAL A 211 -1.68 -8.46 -6.92
C VAL A 211 -0.86 -8.75 -5.65
N SER A 212 -0.40 -7.69 -4.98
CA SER A 212 0.33 -7.76 -3.71
C SER A 212 -0.44 -8.55 -2.66
N ASN A 213 -1.75 -8.29 -2.55
CA ASN A 213 -2.60 -8.97 -1.57
C ASN A 213 -2.61 -10.49 -1.74
N LEU A 214 -2.58 -10.99 -2.98
CA LEU A 214 -2.56 -12.42 -3.25
C LEU A 214 -1.16 -13.03 -3.04
N VAL A 215 -0.15 -12.42 -3.67
CA VAL A 215 1.23 -12.91 -3.66
C VAL A 215 1.81 -12.89 -2.24
N ASN A 216 1.77 -11.73 -1.58
CA ASN A 216 2.37 -11.57 -0.26
C ASN A 216 1.62 -12.38 0.80
N SER A 217 0.30 -12.54 0.67
CA SER A 217 -0.47 -13.44 1.54
C SER A 217 -0.01 -14.88 1.45
N TRP A 218 0.27 -15.37 0.24
CA TRP A 218 0.77 -16.73 0.03
C TRP A 218 2.16 -16.92 0.63
N GLU A 219 3.05 -15.95 0.41
CA GLU A 219 4.41 -15.96 0.94
C GLU A 219 4.42 -15.94 2.47
N VAL A 220 3.67 -15.04 3.10
CA VAL A 220 3.55 -14.97 4.56
C VAL A 220 2.90 -16.23 5.13
N ALA A 221 1.90 -16.81 4.45
CA ALA A 221 1.32 -18.09 4.86
C ALA A 221 2.38 -19.21 4.82
N ARG A 222 3.17 -19.30 3.75
CA ARG A 222 4.28 -20.25 3.60
C ARG A 222 5.33 -20.07 4.69
N GLU A 223 5.79 -18.85 4.94
CA GLU A 223 6.79 -18.55 5.97
C GLU A 223 6.32 -18.88 7.38
N ARG A 224 5.05 -18.61 7.70
CA ARG A 224 4.46 -18.99 8.99
C ARG A 224 4.39 -20.49 9.18
N LEU A 225 4.19 -21.27 8.12
CA LEU A 225 4.27 -22.73 8.15
C LEU A 225 5.72 -23.21 8.30
N ALA A 226 6.65 -22.62 7.56
CA ALA A 226 8.08 -22.94 7.64
C ALA A 226 8.65 -22.70 9.04
N ARG A 227 8.27 -21.58 9.70
CA ARG A 227 8.61 -21.29 11.12
C ARG A 227 8.10 -22.36 12.09
N ARG A 228 7.07 -23.12 11.71
CA ARG A 228 6.52 -24.26 12.46
C ARG A 228 7.01 -25.62 11.93
N ARG A 229 8.04 -25.62 11.08
CA ARG A 229 8.60 -26.80 10.42
C ARG A 229 7.55 -27.60 9.61
N ARG A 230 6.63 -26.89 8.96
CA ARG A 230 5.58 -27.47 8.10
C ARG A 230 5.79 -27.05 6.65
N THR A 231 5.46 -27.94 5.72
CA THR A 231 5.49 -27.63 4.28
C THR A 231 4.33 -26.71 3.89
N MET A 232 4.47 -26.03 2.75
CA MET A 232 3.43 -25.16 2.18
C MET A 232 2.10 -25.90 1.90
N TRP A 233 2.16 -27.21 1.67
CA TRP A 233 1.00 -28.06 1.36
C TRP A 233 0.27 -28.59 2.59
N HIS A 234 0.77 -28.31 3.80
CA HIS A 234 0.14 -28.78 5.03
C HIS A 234 -1.32 -28.29 5.15
N TYR A 235 -2.24 -29.12 5.64
CA TYR A 235 -3.68 -28.82 5.73
C TYR A 235 -4.00 -27.55 6.54
N SER A 236 -3.09 -27.12 7.42
CA SER A 236 -3.23 -25.88 8.19
C SER A 236 -2.92 -24.61 7.39
N ASN A 237 -2.54 -24.72 6.11
CA ASN A 237 -2.42 -23.58 5.22
C ASN A 237 -3.81 -22.93 5.05
N PRO A 238 -3.98 -21.64 5.37
CA PRO A 238 -5.27 -20.97 5.24
C PRO A 238 -5.83 -21.00 3.80
N PHE A 239 -4.97 -21.07 2.77
CA PHE A 239 -5.40 -21.08 1.37
C PHE A 239 -6.27 -22.27 0.98
N TRP A 240 -6.18 -23.40 1.68
CA TRP A 240 -7.13 -24.50 1.46
C TRP A 240 -8.56 -24.10 1.81
N ARG A 241 -8.72 -23.35 2.90
CA ARG A 241 -10.02 -22.89 3.38
C ARG A 241 -10.54 -21.75 2.51
N TYR A 242 -9.63 -20.88 2.05
CA TYR A 242 -9.94 -19.83 1.07
C TYR A 242 -10.43 -20.41 -0.25
N GLY A 243 -9.68 -21.36 -0.81
CA GLY A 243 -10.02 -22.05 -2.05
C GLY A 243 -11.33 -22.82 -1.93
N PHE A 244 -11.54 -23.55 -0.83
CA PHE A 244 -12.82 -24.24 -0.57
C PHE A 244 -13.99 -23.26 -0.47
N GLY A 245 -13.85 -22.15 0.25
CA GLY A 245 -14.90 -21.14 0.40
C GLY A 245 -15.28 -20.51 -0.94
N VAL A 246 -14.30 -20.11 -1.76
CA VAL A 246 -14.55 -19.55 -3.10
C VAL A 246 -15.17 -20.61 -4.01
N ALA A 247 -14.63 -21.83 -4.04
CA ALA A 247 -15.16 -22.92 -4.84
C ALA A 247 -16.62 -23.26 -4.46
N PHE A 248 -16.94 -23.25 -3.16
CA PHE A 248 -18.30 -23.46 -2.66
C PHE A 248 -19.27 -22.43 -3.23
N TRP A 249 -18.96 -21.13 -3.12
CA TRP A 249 -19.84 -20.07 -3.62
C TRP A 249 -20.03 -20.13 -5.14
N TYR A 250 -18.96 -20.33 -5.89
CA TYR A 250 -19.02 -20.40 -7.35
C TYR A 250 -19.72 -21.67 -7.84
N ALA A 251 -19.51 -22.83 -7.19
CA ALA A 251 -20.22 -24.06 -7.50
C ALA A 251 -21.72 -23.91 -7.23
N LEU A 252 -22.10 -23.24 -6.13
CA LEU A 252 -23.49 -22.99 -5.80
C LEU A 252 -24.18 -22.08 -6.82
N VAL A 253 -23.52 -20.99 -7.22
CA VAL A 253 -24.00 -20.09 -8.28
C VAL A 253 -24.14 -20.81 -9.62
N PHE A 254 -23.13 -21.61 -10.00
CA PHE A 254 -23.17 -22.42 -11.21
C PHE A 254 -24.31 -23.43 -11.20
N TRP A 255 -24.56 -24.06 -10.06
CA TRP A 255 -25.67 -25.00 -9.89
C TRP A 255 -27.05 -24.33 -10.03
N MET A 256 -27.19 -23.07 -9.60
CA MET A 256 -28.44 -22.31 -9.70
C MET A 256 -28.69 -21.77 -11.11
N GLY A 257 -27.74 -21.01 -11.66
CA GLY A 257 -27.94 -20.23 -12.89
C GLY A 257 -27.05 -20.64 -14.07
N GLY A 258 -26.31 -21.73 -13.96
CA GLY A 258 -25.40 -22.22 -14.99
C GLY A 258 -24.15 -21.36 -15.18
N ILE A 259 -23.47 -21.56 -16.31
CA ILE A 259 -22.17 -20.92 -16.60
C ILE A 259 -22.25 -19.39 -16.69
N TRP A 260 -23.39 -18.84 -17.07
CA TRP A 260 -23.57 -17.39 -17.24
C TRP A 260 -23.77 -16.64 -15.91
N ALA A 261 -24.23 -17.33 -14.85
CA ALA A 261 -24.35 -16.73 -13.53
C ALA A 261 -22.99 -16.50 -12.85
N VAL A 262 -21.98 -17.32 -13.19
CA VAL A 262 -20.62 -17.24 -12.65
C VAL A 262 -19.94 -15.87 -12.88
N PRO A 263 -19.84 -15.35 -14.13
CA PRO A 263 -19.23 -14.04 -14.36
C PRO A 263 -20.03 -12.89 -13.73
N VAL A 264 -21.36 -13.01 -13.61
CA VAL A 264 -22.18 -12.00 -12.91
C VAL A 264 -21.84 -11.98 -11.43
N PHE A 265 -21.80 -13.15 -10.77
CA PHE A 265 -21.41 -13.24 -9.37
C PHE A 265 -19.98 -12.74 -9.13
N ALA A 266 -19.05 -13.08 -10.03
CA ALA A 266 -17.68 -12.56 -9.99
C ALA A 266 -17.66 -11.02 -10.09
N PHE A 267 -18.49 -10.43 -10.95
CA PHE A 267 -18.61 -8.98 -11.08
C PHE A 267 -19.14 -8.31 -9.81
N LEU A 268 -20.14 -8.90 -9.14
CA LEU A 268 -20.65 -8.39 -7.85
C LEU A 268 -19.56 -8.47 -6.76
N GLY A 269 -18.84 -9.59 -6.68
CA GLY A 269 -17.70 -9.75 -5.76
C GLY A 269 -16.58 -8.74 -6.02
N LEU A 270 -16.19 -8.57 -7.29
CA LEU A 270 -15.20 -7.56 -7.70
C LEU A 270 -15.65 -6.13 -7.39
N SER A 271 -16.94 -5.82 -7.50
CA SER A 271 -17.49 -4.52 -7.12
C SER A 271 -17.35 -4.24 -5.62
N CYS A 272 -17.54 -5.28 -4.79
CA CYS A 272 -17.27 -5.20 -3.34
C CYS A 272 -15.78 -4.96 -3.05
N VAL A 273 -14.89 -5.73 -3.69
CA VAL A 273 -13.43 -5.56 -3.55
C VAL A 273 -12.99 -4.17 -4.01
N PHE A 274 -13.54 -3.66 -5.11
CA PHE A 274 -13.26 -2.33 -5.63
C PHE A 274 -13.62 -1.24 -4.61
N SER A 275 -14.82 -1.30 -4.03
CA SER A 275 -15.27 -0.38 -2.97
C SER A 275 -14.36 -0.41 -1.74
N MET A 276 -13.99 -1.61 -1.28
CA MET A 276 -13.06 -1.77 -0.17
C MET A 276 -11.66 -1.20 -0.48
N LYS A 277 -11.15 -1.39 -1.70
CA LYS A 277 -9.85 -0.83 -2.08
C LYS A 277 -9.89 0.70 -2.17
N ILE A 278 -11.04 1.29 -2.53
CA ILE A 278 -11.24 2.76 -2.43
C ILE A 278 -11.11 3.20 -0.97
N SER A 279 -11.78 2.52 -0.03
CA SER A 279 -11.71 2.91 1.38
C SER A 279 -10.30 2.78 1.94
N ASN A 280 -9.64 1.64 1.70
CA ASN A 280 -8.26 1.42 2.13
C ASN A 280 -7.33 2.52 1.60
N TYR A 281 -7.49 2.90 0.32
CA TYR A 281 -6.69 3.94 -0.31
C TYR A 281 -6.84 5.29 0.40
N PHE A 282 -8.07 5.80 0.59
CA PHE A 282 -8.23 7.10 1.23
C PHE A 282 -7.88 7.08 2.73
N GLN A 283 -8.02 5.93 3.39
CA GLN A 283 -7.68 5.75 4.80
C GLN A 283 -6.18 5.82 5.07
N HIS A 284 -5.33 5.47 4.10
CA HIS A 284 -3.87 5.45 4.25
C HIS A 284 -3.13 6.40 3.31
N TYR A 285 -3.85 7.26 2.60
CA TYR A 285 -3.27 8.11 1.57
C TYR A 285 -2.21 9.08 2.12
N GLY A 286 -0.98 8.95 1.63
CA GLY A 286 0.13 9.89 1.87
C GLY A 286 0.69 9.89 3.29
N LEU A 287 0.11 9.17 4.25
CA LEU A 287 0.61 9.14 5.62
C LEU A 287 1.69 8.06 5.75
N ARG A 288 2.82 8.43 6.34
CA ARG A 288 4.00 7.58 6.45
C ARG A 288 4.46 7.44 7.88
N ARG A 289 5.08 6.29 8.14
CA ARG A 289 5.89 6.03 9.31
C ARG A 289 7.32 6.45 9.01
N VAL A 290 8.01 7.01 9.99
CA VAL A 290 9.43 7.37 9.89
C VAL A 290 10.32 6.24 10.41
N ARG A 291 11.54 6.17 9.88
CA ARG A 291 12.57 5.24 10.35
C ARG A 291 13.35 5.93 11.46
N LEU A 292 13.46 5.27 12.60
CA LEU A 292 14.19 5.77 13.76
C LEU A 292 15.70 5.54 13.58
N GLU A 293 16.51 6.26 14.35
CA GLU A 293 17.98 6.14 14.36
C GLU A 293 18.48 4.71 14.61
N ASN A 294 17.70 3.89 15.31
CA ASN A 294 18.01 2.48 15.56
C ASN A 294 17.68 1.54 14.36
N GLY A 295 17.34 2.09 13.20
CA GLY A 295 16.99 1.36 11.98
C GLY A 295 15.59 0.75 11.97
N ARG A 296 14.81 0.88 13.04
CA ARG A 296 13.44 0.37 13.11
C ARG A 296 12.43 1.43 12.71
N TRP A 297 11.32 1.00 12.13
CA TRP A 297 10.17 1.88 11.93
C TRP A 297 9.56 2.30 13.25
N GLU A 298 9.15 3.56 13.34
CA GLU A 298 8.38 4.08 14.47
C GLU A 298 7.17 3.20 14.75
N LYS A 299 6.70 3.09 15.99
CA LYS A 299 5.51 2.27 16.25
C LYS A 299 4.29 2.85 15.53
N ILE A 300 3.38 1.99 15.09
CA ILE A 300 2.09 2.46 14.57
C ILE A 300 1.33 3.29 15.62
N MET A 301 0.81 4.44 15.19
CA MET A 301 0.10 5.43 15.98
C MET A 301 -1.09 5.96 15.17
N PRO A 302 -2.10 6.58 15.81
CA PRO A 302 -3.26 7.13 15.12
C PRO A 302 -2.91 8.10 13.98
N ARG A 303 -1.77 8.80 14.05
CA ARG A 303 -1.32 9.77 13.04
C ARG A 303 -0.98 9.17 11.68
N HIS A 304 -0.85 7.84 11.57
CA HIS A 304 -0.50 7.16 10.32
C HIS A 304 -1.72 6.74 9.49
N SER A 305 -2.94 7.15 9.85
CA SER A 305 -4.15 6.81 9.08
C SER A 305 -5.23 7.87 9.26
N TRP A 306 -5.96 8.16 8.18
CA TRP A 306 -7.10 9.06 8.21
C TRP A 306 -8.29 8.41 8.92
N SER A 307 -9.07 9.20 9.65
CA SER A 307 -10.29 8.78 10.32
C SER A 307 -11.50 9.63 9.94
N ALA A 308 -12.69 9.14 10.23
CA ALA A 308 -13.90 9.94 10.30
C ALA A 308 -14.79 9.43 11.44
N ASP A 309 -15.85 10.18 11.77
CA ASP A 309 -16.77 9.79 12.83
C ASP A 309 -18.22 10.17 12.50
N TRP A 310 -18.66 9.92 11.27
CA TRP A 310 -20.03 10.21 10.86
C TRP A 310 -21.03 9.19 11.41
N LYS A 311 -22.11 9.67 12.01
CA LYS A 311 -22.98 8.84 12.85
C LYS A 311 -23.68 7.71 12.11
N PHE A 312 -24.25 7.97 10.94
CA PHE A 312 -24.99 6.96 10.19
C PHE A 312 -24.04 5.92 9.59
N SER A 313 -22.94 6.37 8.99
CA SER A 313 -21.89 5.47 8.50
C SER A 313 -21.30 4.60 9.62
N ASN A 314 -21.15 5.09 10.84
CA ASN A 314 -20.69 4.28 11.97
C ASN A 314 -21.66 3.16 12.34
N TRP A 315 -22.97 3.41 12.27
CA TRP A 315 -23.98 2.37 12.52
C TRP A 315 -23.93 1.27 11.45
N MET A 316 -23.74 1.64 10.20
CA MET A 316 -23.64 0.72 9.06
C MET A 316 -22.33 -0.06 9.02
N LEU A 317 -21.22 0.60 9.35
CA LEU A 317 -19.86 0.08 9.16
C LEU A 317 -19.20 -0.30 10.48
N PHE A 318 -19.99 -0.50 11.56
CA PHE A 318 -19.46 -0.87 12.87
C PHE A 318 -18.26 -0.01 13.28
N ASN A 319 -18.40 1.31 13.30
CA ASN A 319 -17.33 2.25 13.65
C ASN A 319 -16.03 2.12 12.84
N ALA A 320 -16.00 1.44 11.69
CA ALA A 320 -14.78 1.28 10.88
C ALA A 320 -14.20 2.62 10.39
N GLN A 321 -14.96 3.72 10.49
CA GLN A 321 -14.45 5.07 10.23
C GLN A 321 -13.38 5.53 11.23
N ARG A 322 -13.38 4.99 12.45
CA ARG A 322 -12.38 5.22 13.51
C ARG A 322 -11.11 4.42 13.25
N HIS A 323 -10.61 4.56 12.03
CA HIS A 323 -9.64 3.68 11.41
C HIS A 323 -8.24 3.86 11.99
N ALA A 324 -7.88 5.08 12.38
CA ALA A 324 -6.61 5.36 13.03
C ALA A 324 -6.43 4.57 14.33
N ASP A 325 -7.46 4.52 15.15
CA ASP A 325 -7.44 3.76 16.40
C ASP A 325 -7.46 2.24 16.14
N HIS A 326 -8.20 1.80 15.12
CA HIS A 326 -8.18 0.42 14.66
C HIS A 326 -6.75 -0.02 14.31
N HIS A 327 -6.00 0.80 13.57
CA HIS A 327 -4.61 0.50 13.22
C HIS A 327 -3.65 0.61 14.40
N ALA A 328 -3.81 1.62 15.25
CA ALA A 328 -2.99 1.76 16.46
C ALA A 328 -3.16 0.55 17.40
N VAL A 329 -4.38 -0.02 17.50
CA VAL A 329 -4.70 -1.17 18.35
C VAL A 329 -5.62 -2.16 17.63
N ALA A 330 -5.07 -2.91 16.67
CA ALA A 330 -5.80 -3.87 15.80
C ALA A 330 -6.69 -4.89 16.53
N SER A 331 -6.38 -5.23 17.78
CA SER A 331 -7.16 -6.19 18.57
C SER A 331 -8.38 -5.62 19.31
N ARG A 332 -8.60 -4.30 19.19
CA ARG A 332 -9.70 -3.56 19.80
C ARG A 332 -10.98 -3.82 19.01
N GLN A 333 -12.03 -4.25 19.71
CA GLN A 333 -13.33 -4.51 19.08
C GLN A 333 -13.99 -3.19 18.71
N TYR A 334 -14.79 -3.21 17.65
CA TYR A 334 -15.44 -2.02 17.11
C TYR A 334 -16.14 -1.07 18.11
N PRO A 335 -16.83 -1.53 19.19
CA PRO A 335 -17.52 -0.61 20.10
C PRO A 335 -16.55 0.21 20.96
N LEU A 336 -15.32 -0.28 21.09
CA LEU A 336 -14.26 0.32 21.88
C LEU A 336 -13.36 1.23 21.03
N LEU A 337 -13.59 1.37 19.73
CA LEU A 337 -12.78 2.25 18.89
C LEU A 337 -12.94 3.71 19.32
N GLN A 338 -11.81 4.40 19.44
CA GLN A 338 -11.70 5.75 19.95
C GLN A 338 -11.62 6.79 18.82
N VAL A 339 -11.94 8.03 19.16
CA VAL A 339 -11.76 9.21 18.31
C VAL A 339 -10.70 10.07 18.97
N SER A 340 -9.58 10.32 18.29
CA SER A 340 -8.45 11.11 18.81
C SER A 340 -8.12 12.24 17.84
N LEU A 341 -8.86 13.35 17.92
CA LEU A 341 -8.73 14.48 16.98
C LEU A 341 -7.33 15.12 16.98
N ASP A 342 -6.64 15.08 18.12
CA ASP A 342 -5.28 15.63 18.25
C ASP A 342 -4.19 14.64 17.78
N GLU A 343 -4.53 13.36 17.58
CA GLU A 343 -3.57 12.32 17.24
C GLU A 343 -3.79 11.71 15.86
N SER A 344 -4.98 11.82 15.27
CA SER A 344 -5.28 11.33 13.93
C SER A 344 -5.90 12.40 13.03
N PRO A 345 -5.54 12.43 11.75
CA PRO A 345 -6.14 13.38 10.83
C PRO A 345 -7.54 12.91 10.43
N GLU A 346 -8.45 13.86 10.29
CA GLU A 346 -9.80 13.57 9.81
C GLU A 346 -9.93 13.72 8.30
N LEU A 347 -10.72 12.84 7.69
CA LEU A 347 -11.15 12.99 6.31
C LEU A 347 -11.98 14.28 6.17
N PRO A 348 -11.76 15.08 5.11
CA PRO A 348 -12.40 16.38 4.95
C PRO A 348 -13.86 16.32 4.46
N GLY A 349 -14.54 15.18 4.63
CA GLY A 349 -15.90 14.91 4.16
C GLY A 349 -16.44 13.57 4.66
N THR A 350 -17.67 13.23 4.28
CA THR A 350 -18.25 11.89 4.55
C THR A 350 -17.53 10.82 3.75
N TYR A 351 -17.68 9.55 4.14
CA TYR A 351 -17.15 8.43 3.34
C TYR A 351 -17.64 8.47 1.88
N SER A 352 -18.91 8.81 1.68
CA SER A 352 -19.48 8.99 0.33
C SER A 352 -18.87 10.17 -0.43
N ASP A 353 -18.59 11.30 0.25
CA ASP A 353 -17.88 12.42 -0.37
C ASP A 353 -16.48 11.96 -0.85
N MET A 354 -15.76 11.22 0.01
CA MET A 354 -14.42 10.71 -0.31
C MET A 354 -14.45 9.70 -1.47
N MET A 355 -15.35 8.72 -1.43
CA MET A 355 -15.54 7.74 -2.52
C MET A 355 -15.80 8.41 -3.87
N ASN A 356 -16.55 9.52 -3.89
CA ASN A 356 -16.88 10.27 -5.11
C ASN A 356 -15.70 11.05 -5.73
N ILE A 357 -14.71 11.43 -4.93
CA ILE A 357 -13.56 12.22 -5.39
C ILE A 357 -12.31 11.37 -5.65
N VAL A 358 -12.13 10.23 -4.97
CA VAL A 358 -10.96 9.34 -5.12
C VAL A 358 -10.70 8.94 -6.57
N LEU A 359 -11.76 8.65 -7.33
CA LEU A 359 -11.65 8.22 -8.73
C LEU A 359 -11.27 9.34 -9.70
N LYS A 360 -11.15 10.59 -9.23
CA LYS A 360 -10.84 11.80 -10.01
C LYS A 360 -9.51 12.38 -9.54
N PRO A 361 -8.35 11.89 -10.05
CA PRO A 361 -7.03 12.17 -9.48
C PRO A 361 -6.75 13.66 -9.23
N LYS A 362 -7.07 14.52 -10.21
CA LYS A 362 -6.90 15.98 -10.06
C LYS A 362 -7.63 16.54 -8.83
N LYS A 363 -8.92 16.21 -8.67
CA LYS A 363 -9.73 16.67 -7.53
C LYS A 363 -9.29 16.03 -6.22
N TRP A 364 -8.82 14.77 -6.28
CA TRP A 364 -8.28 14.07 -5.13
C TRP A 364 -7.03 14.77 -4.59
N PHE A 365 -6.03 15.02 -5.45
CA PHE A 365 -4.76 15.65 -5.07
C PHE A 365 -4.97 17.10 -4.61
N GLU A 366 -5.79 17.89 -5.32
CA GLU A 366 -6.15 19.25 -4.92
C GLU A 366 -6.75 19.31 -3.50
N LYS A 367 -7.44 18.25 -3.07
CA LYS A 367 -8.09 18.18 -1.75
C LYS A 367 -7.19 17.59 -0.67
N MET A 368 -6.48 16.50 -0.97
CA MET A 368 -5.79 15.68 0.03
C MET A 368 -4.31 16.03 0.20
N ASP A 369 -3.59 16.40 -0.86
CA ASP A 369 -2.16 16.67 -0.76
C ASP A 369 -1.84 17.81 0.23
N PRO A 370 -2.58 18.94 0.24
CA PRO A 370 -2.35 19.99 1.24
C PRO A 370 -2.60 19.51 2.68
N LEU A 371 -3.55 18.60 2.90
CA LEU A 371 -3.86 18.06 4.22
C LEU A 371 -2.78 17.08 4.68
N VAL A 372 -2.27 16.25 3.76
CA VAL A 372 -1.10 15.39 4.01
C VAL A 372 0.10 16.24 4.41
N ASP A 373 0.37 17.33 3.70
CA ASP A 373 1.51 18.21 3.98
C ASP A 373 1.39 18.94 5.31
N GLN A 374 0.19 19.43 5.65
CA GLN A 374 -0.09 19.99 6.96
C GLN A 374 0.16 18.98 8.08
N TRP A 375 -0.30 17.74 7.90
CA TRP A 375 -0.18 16.70 8.91
C TRP A 375 1.26 16.22 9.08
N ARG A 376 1.99 16.02 7.97
CA ARG A 376 3.43 15.70 7.97
C ARG A 376 4.22 16.78 8.71
N LYS A 377 3.97 18.06 8.41
CA LYS A 377 4.64 19.18 9.07
C LYS A 377 4.31 19.29 10.57
N HIS A 378 3.08 18.95 10.96
CA HIS A 378 2.67 19.01 12.36
C HIS A 378 3.40 17.97 13.23
N PHE A 379 3.52 16.73 12.76
CA PHE A 379 4.11 15.64 13.56
C PHE A 379 5.59 15.39 13.32
N TYR A 380 6.11 15.80 12.16
CA TYR A 380 7.49 15.59 11.74
C TYR A 380 8.05 16.88 11.12
N PRO A 381 8.10 17.99 11.87
CA PRO A 381 8.60 19.28 11.37
C PRO A 381 10.05 19.22 10.88
N GLU A 382 10.81 18.21 11.28
CA GLU A 382 12.19 17.95 10.88
C GLU A 382 12.35 17.28 9.50
N ILE A 383 11.26 16.77 8.91
CA ILE A 383 11.31 16.05 7.62
C ILE A 383 10.75 16.93 6.51
N ASP A 384 11.66 17.55 5.75
CA ASP A 384 11.34 18.36 4.59
C ASP A 384 11.09 17.53 3.32
N ASP A 385 11.84 16.42 3.14
CA ASP A 385 11.69 15.54 1.98
C ASP A 385 11.20 14.14 2.37
N TRP A 386 10.04 13.79 1.81
CA TRP A 386 9.38 12.51 2.03
C TRP A 386 9.57 11.52 0.87
N SER A 387 10.28 11.92 -0.19
CA SER A 387 10.48 11.16 -1.41
C SER A 387 10.97 9.74 -1.14
N VAL A 388 11.85 9.55 -0.14
CA VAL A 388 12.37 8.23 0.25
C VAL A 388 11.27 7.34 0.86
N TYR A 389 10.45 7.91 1.74
CA TYR A 389 9.33 7.21 2.36
C TYR A 389 8.21 6.91 1.36
N ASP A 390 8.09 7.72 0.32
CA ASP A 390 7.11 7.56 -0.75
C ASP A 390 7.62 6.69 -1.92
N SER A 391 8.93 6.39 -1.97
CA SER A 391 9.53 5.68 -3.10
C SER A 391 9.22 4.18 -3.08
N PRO A 392 8.69 3.62 -4.18
CA PRO A 392 8.57 2.17 -4.37
C PRO A 392 9.93 1.44 -4.36
N LEU A 393 11.02 2.18 -4.55
CA LEU A 393 12.38 1.67 -4.55
C LEU A 393 12.83 1.28 -3.13
N ALA A 394 12.64 2.22 -2.20
CA ALA A 394 12.89 2.00 -0.77
C ALA A 394 12.08 0.83 -0.23
N ALA A 395 10.87 0.59 -0.77
CA ALA A 395 10.04 -0.55 -0.45
C ALA A 395 10.62 -1.91 -0.85
N LYS A 396 11.34 -1.98 -1.97
CA LYS A 396 11.88 -3.26 -2.48
C LYS A 396 13.15 -3.68 -1.77
N ARG A 397 13.91 -2.73 -1.22
CA ARG A 397 15.25 -2.96 -0.66
C ARG A 397 15.39 -2.36 0.74
N PRO A 398 14.77 -3.02 1.74
CA PRO A 398 14.84 -2.60 3.15
C PRO A 398 16.25 -2.55 3.71
N ASP A 399 17.11 -3.43 3.21
CA ASP A 399 18.53 -3.58 3.52
C ASP A 399 19.36 -2.36 3.09
N ALA A 400 19.01 -1.73 1.96
CA ALA A 400 19.72 -0.58 1.42
C ALA A 400 19.05 0.78 1.77
N PHE A 401 18.07 0.78 2.67
CA PHE A 401 17.24 1.96 2.92
C PHE A 401 18.05 3.19 3.31
N ASP A 402 19.05 3.04 4.19
CA ASP A 402 19.84 4.17 4.70
C ASP A 402 20.70 4.78 3.57
N THR A 403 21.24 3.96 2.68
CA THR A 403 21.91 4.40 1.45
C THR A 403 20.93 5.10 0.49
N ILE A 404 19.70 4.59 0.35
CA ILE A 404 18.67 5.23 -0.49
C ILE A 404 18.30 6.61 0.09
N VAL A 405 18.20 6.75 1.42
CA VAL A 405 17.97 8.05 2.08
C VAL A 405 19.09 9.03 1.74
N GLU A 406 20.35 8.59 1.86
CA GLU A 406 21.52 9.41 1.53
C GLU A 406 21.45 9.93 0.08
N ILE A 407 21.16 9.04 -0.87
CA ILE A 407 21.12 9.36 -2.30
C ILE A 407 20.00 10.34 -2.64
N PHE A 408 18.80 10.13 -2.09
CA PHE A 408 17.65 10.99 -2.36
C PHE A 408 17.85 12.39 -1.77
N GLY A 409 18.47 12.49 -0.59
CA GLY A 409 18.79 13.77 0.05
C GLY A 409 19.90 14.55 -0.67
N ALA A 410 20.95 13.87 -1.15
CA ALA A 410 22.13 14.53 -1.71
C ALA A 410 22.15 14.64 -3.24
N ALA A 411 21.50 13.73 -3.98
CA ALA A 411 21.66 13.62 -5.44
C ALA A 411 20.36 13.24 -6.18
N PRO A 412 19.48 14.22 -6.49
CA PRO A 412 18.20 13.96 -7.16
C PRO A 412 18.30 13.29 -8.54
N ARG A 413 19.42 13.48 -9.25
CA ARG A 413 19.68 12.79 -10.53
C ARG A 413 20.00 11.31 -10.33
N LEU A 414 20.76 10.96 -9.30
CA LEU A 414 21.06 9.58 -8.95
C LEU A 414 19.79 8.88 -8.44
N ALA A 415 19.00 9.55 -7.59
CA ALA A 415 17.70 9.03 -7.14
C ALA A 415 16.80 8.63 -8.32
N LYS A 416 16.60 9.54 -9.29
CA LYS A 416 15.84 9.25 -10.51
C LYS A 416 16.46 8.14 -11.37
N TRP A 417 17.79 8.00 -11.34
CA TRP A 417 18.48 6.97 -12.10
C TRP A 417 18.22 5.59 -11.52
N ILE A 418 18.34 5.41 -10.20
CA ILE A 418 18.09 4.13 -9.55
C ILE A 418 16.60 3.77 -9.61
N GLU A 419 15.69 4.75 -9.52
CA GLU A 419 14.27 4.48 -9.73
C GLU A 419 13.96 3.90 -11.12
N ARG A 420 14.79 4.22 -12.13
CA ARG A 420 14.68 3.66 -13.49
C ARG A 420 15.43 2.35 -13.68
N ASN A 421 16.46 2.10 -12.87
CA ASN A 421 17.36 0.95 -12.94
C ASN A 421 17.49 0.30 -11.55
N PRO A 422 16.41 -0.31 -11.03
CA PRO A 422 16.37 -0.85 -9.67
C PRO A 422 17.36 -2.00 -9.42
N GLU A 423 17.84 -2.66 -10.47
CA GLU A 423 18.90 -3.67 -10.42
C GLU A 423 20.22 -3.13 -9.85
N LEU A 424 20.48 -1.82 -9.98
CA LEU A 424 21.66 -1.18 -9.37
C LEU A 424 21.67 -1.31 -7.84
N LEU A 425 20.50 -1.54 -7.23
CA LEU A 425 20.42 -1.74 -5.79
C LEU A 425 21.05 -3.06 -5.36
N ASP A 426 21.04 -4.10 -6.19
CA ASP A 426 21.57 -5.44 -5.82
C ASP A 426 23.04 -5.34 -5.43
N ASN A 427 23.74 -4.43 -6.08
CA ASN A 427 25.13 -4.12 -5.82
C ASN A 427 25.35 -3.20 -4.59
N LEU A 428 24.33 -2.52 -4.06
CA LEU A 428 24.46 -1.67 -2.85
C LEU A 428 24.70 -2.47 -1.56
N GLN A 429 24.57 -3.80 -1.58
CA GLN A 429 24.82 -4.63 -0.39
C GLN A 429 26.30 -4.74 -0.06
N GLU A 430 27.16 -4.59 -1.06
CA GLU A 430 28.60 -4.67 -0.91
C GLU A 430 29.14 -3.28 -0.61
N GLN A 431 29.71 -3.10 0.59
CA GLN A 431 30.35 -1.84 0.94
C GLN A 431 31.47 -1.52 -0.07
N GLU A 432 32.15 -2.55 -0.57
CA GLU A 432 33.16 -2.52 -1.64
C GLU A 432 32.63 -1.98 -2.98
N PHE A 433 31.31 -2.02 -3.23
CA PHE A 433 30.70 -1.47 -4.43
C PHE A 433 30.46 0.03 -4.32
N LEU A 434 30.16 0.53 -3.12
CA LEU A 434 29.85 1.94 -2.85
C LEU A 434 31.07 2.75 -2.43
N ASP A 435 32.00 2.10 -1.74
CA ASP A 435 33.23 2.64 -1.23
C ASP A 435 34.38 1.69 -1.56
N LEU A 436 35.57 2.26 -1.73
CA LEU A 436 36.77 1.44 -1.81
C LEU A 436 37.23 1.11 -0.39
N ASP A 437 37.55 -0.16 -0.16
CA ASP A 437 37.97 -0.65 1.15
C ASP A 437 39.26 0.01 1.62
N LEU A 438 39.21 0.59 2.82
CA LEU A 438 40.39 1.11 3.47
C LEU A 438 41.14 -0.03 4.19
N PRO A 439 42.48 -0.02 4.18
CA PRO A 439 43.25 -0.93 5.01
C PRO A 439 42.90 -0.78 6.50
N LYS A 440 42.91 -1.89 7.25
CA LYS A 440 42.64 -1.89 8.69
C LYS A 440 43.54 -0.91 9.43
N GLY A 441 42.95 -0.01 10.22
CA GLY A 441 43.67 0.98 11.04
C GLY A 441 43.51 2.44 10.58
N PHE A 442 42.87 2.69 9.43
CA PHE A 442 42.59 4.04 8.92
C PHE A 442 41.26 4.66 9.42
N GLU A 443 40.44 3.89 10.15
CA GLU A 443 39.06 4.22 10.56
C GLU A 443 38.95 4.95 11.91
N GLN A 444 40.07 5.35 12.52
CA GLN A 444 40.08 5.88 13.90
C GLN A 444 39.89 7.40 14.00
N ASP A 445 40.04 8.12 12.88
CA ASP A 445 39.96 9.58 12.80
C ASP A 445 39.18 9.98 11.54
N GLU A 446 38.07 10.70 11.69
CA GLU A 446 37.17 11.05 10.58
C GLU A 446 37.83 11.92 9.50
N GLU A 447 38.73 12.84 9.88
CA GLU A 447 39.44 13.70 8.94
C GLU A 447 40.45 12.88 8.12
N PHE A 448 41.19 12.01 8.80
CA PHE A 448 42.14 11.12 8.16
C PHE A 448 41.45 10.10 7.23
N GLU A 449 40.32 9.54 7.67
CA GLU A 449 39.51 8.63 6.86
C GLU A 449 39.02 9.32 5.58
N SER A 450 38.49 10.54 5.68
CA SER A 450 38.04 11.33 4.52
C SER A 450 39.16 11.57 3.51
N ILE A 451 40.36 11.92 3.98
CA ILE A 451 41.54 12.12 3.13
C ILE A 451 41.93 10.80 2.45
N ALA A 452 41.96 9.70 3.19
CA ALA A 452 42.32 8.39 2.66
C ALA A 452 41.33 7.90 1.59
N ARG A 453 40.02 8.04 1.84
CA ARG A 453 38.97 7.68 0.87
C ARG A 453 39.06 8.50 -0.40
N ARG A 454 39.30 9.82 -0.29
CA ARG A 454 39.49 10.69 -1.46
C ARG A 454 40.74 10.30 -2.26
N GLY A 455 41.85 10.02 -1.57
CA GLY A 455 43.08 9.57 -2.20
C GLY A 455 42.89 8.25 -2.96
N LEU A 456 42.25 7.28 -2.32
CA LEU A 456 42.00 5.95 -2.88
C LEU A 456 41.04 6.00 -4.08
N ALA A 457 39.91 6.71 -3.95
CA ALA A 457 38.95 6.88 -5.04
C ALA A 457 39.56 7.56 -6.26
N ARG A 458 40.40 8.57 -6.03
CA ARG A 458 41.15 9.22 -7.11
C ARG A 458 42.08 8.22 -7.79
N VAL A 459 42.93 7.51 -7.04
CA VAL A 459 43.90 6.55 -7.62
C VAL A 459 43.18 5.50 -8.44
N TYR A 460 42.16 4.87 -7.86
CA TYR A 460 41.40 3.82 -8.50
C TYR A 460 40.73 4.30 -9.80
N TRP A 461 39.94 5.38 -9.76
CA TRP A 461 39.14 5.82 -10.91
C TRP A 461 39.92 6.58 -11.99
N THR A 462 41.06 7.20 -11.64
CA THR A 462 41.83 7.99 -12.62
C THR A 462 43.10 7.30 -13.12
N TYR A 463 43.62 6.31 -12.39
CA TYR A 463 44.89 5.64 -12.75
C TYR A 463 44.76 4.12 -12.91
N GLU A 464 44.06 3.42 -12.01
CA GLU A 464 43.98 1.94 -12.08
C GLU A 464 42.89 1.47 -13.06
N MET A 465 41.69 2.03 -12.97
CA MET A 465 40.56 1.74 -13.86
C MET A 465 40.70 2.51 -15.20
N GLY A 466 41.73 2.16 -15.97
CA GLY A 466 41.93 2.64 -17.33
C GLY A 466 41.04 1.92 -18.36
N VAL A 467 41.05 2.42 -19.61
CA VAL A 467 40.26 1.83 -20.71
C VAL A 467 40.56 0.34 -20.91
N GLN A 468 41.84 -0.06 -20.88
CA GLN A 468 42.21 -1.46 -21.11
C GLN A 468 41.72 -2.37 -19.98
N GLU A 469 41.96 -1.97 -18.73
CA GLU A 469 41.52 -2.72 -17.54
C GLU A 469 39.99 -2.95 -17.55
N MET A 470 39.23 -1.90 -17.86
CA MET A 470 37.78 -2.00 -17.99
C MET A 470 37.35 -2.98 -19.09
N LYS A 471 38.06 -3.00 -20.22
CA LYS A 471 37.76 -3.95 -21.31
C LYS A 471 38.05 -5.38 -20.88
N ASP A 472 39.15 -5.61 -20.18
CA ASP A 472 39.52 -6.94 -19.71
C ASP A 472 38.46 -7.48 -18.73
N LEU A 473 38.00 -6.65 -17.79
CA LEU A 473 36.90 -7.00 -16.88
C LEU A 473 35.57 -7.31 -17.59
N ILE A 474 35.24 -6.58 -18.65
CA ILE A 474 34.02 -6.83 -19.43
C ILE A 474 34.11 -8.16 -20.19
N VAL A 475 35.29 -8.49 -20.74
CA VAL A 475 35.52 -9.70 -21.56
C VAL A 475 35.45 -10.99 -20.73
N GLU A 476 35.71 -10.92 -19.43
CA GLU A 476 35.54 -12.06 -18.52
C GLU A 476 34.07 -12.48 -18.34
N LEU A 477 33.12 -11.63 -18.72
CA LEU A 477 31.68 -11.94 -18.64
C LEU A 477 31.27 -12.82 -19.82
N PRO A 478 30.64 -13.99 -19.57
CA PRO A 478 30.26 -14.91 -20.63
C PRO A 478 29.18 -14.29 -21.53
N VAL A 479 29.46 -14.20 -22.83
CA VAL A 479 28.56 -13.67 -23.87
C VAL A 479 28.48 -14.63 -25.06
N VAL A 480 27.29 -14.76 -25.65
CA VAL A 480 27.05 -15.64 -26.81
C VAL A 480 27.04 -14.85 -28.12
N ASP A 481 26.51 -13.62 -28.12
CA ASP A 481 26.41 -12.80 -29.32
C ASP A 481 26.59 -11.29 -29.04
N ALA A 482 26.58 -10.49 -30.12
CA ALA A 482 26.74 -9.04 -30.04
C ALA A 482 25.59 -8.34 -29.31
N LYS A 483 24.37 -8.91 -29.32
CA LYS A 483 23.22 -8.35 -28.62
C LYS A 483 23.35 -8.55 -27.11
N GLU A 484 23.70 -9.76 -26.69
CA GLU A 484 23.97 -10.08 -25.28
C GLU A 484 25.18 -9.27 -24.77
N THR A 485 26.23 -9.12 -25.58
CA THR A 485 27.36 -8.24 -25.26
C THR A 485 26.89 -6.81 -25.00
N ALA A 486 26.03 -6.24 -25.86
CA ALA A 486 25.51 -4.90 -25.67
C ALA A 486 24.66 -4.76 -24.39
N GLU A 487 23.87 -5.77 -24.04
CA GLU A 487 23.07 -5.77 -22.81
C GLU A 487 23.96 -5.84 -21.55
N ILE A 488 24.96 -6.72 -21.53
CA ILE A 488 25.92 -6.85 -20.43
C ILE A 488 26.74 -5.58 -20.25
N VAL A 489 27.32 -5.06 -21.34
CA VAL A 489 28.11 -3.82 -21.29
C VAL A 489 27.26 -2.66 -20.80
N ARG A 490 25.99 -2.57 -21.20
CA ARG A 490 25.09 -1.52 -20.73
C ARG A 490 24.85 -1.62 -19.22
N ASN A 491 24.58 -2.82 -18.70
CA ASN A 491 24.36 -3.02 -17.26
C ASN A 491 25.63 -2.70 -16.47
N TRP A 492 26.78 -3.22 -16.89
CA TRP A 492 28.08 -2.94 -16.28
C TRP A 492 28.44 -1.45 -16.31
N SER A 493 28.16 -0.78 -17.43
CA SER A 493 28.37 0.68 -17.54
C SER A 493 27.46 1.45 -16.59
N ASN A 494 26.20 1.05 -16.46
CA ASN A 494 25.27 1.68 -15.52
C ASN A 494 25.77 1.53 -14.07
N ASP A 495 26.29 0.36 -13.70
CA ASP A 495 26.91 0.13 -12.40
C ASP A 495 28.07 1.09 -12.16
N LYS A 496 29.02 1.17 -13.10
CA LYS A 496 30.21 2.00 -12.95
C LYS A 496 29.90 3.50 -12.96
N VAL A 497 28.98 3.97 -13.81
CA VAL A 497 28.49 5.36 -13.77
C VAL A 497 27.88 5.68 -12.41
N PHE A 498 27.10 4.75 -11.87
CA PHE A 498 26.48 4.91 -10.57
C PHE A 498 27.52 4.98 -9.44
N GLN A 499 28.52 4.09 -9.42
CA GLN A 499 29.64 4.11 -8.48
C GLN A 499 30.40 5.44 -8.52
N ILE A 500 30.78 5.91 -9.73
CA ILE A 500 31.45 7.21 -9.92
C ILE A 500 30.58 8.33 -9.35
N GLY A 501 29.28 8.30 -9.63
CA GLY A 501 28.30 9.24 -9.09
C GLY A 501 28.26 9.26 -7.56
N MET A 502 28.29 8.10 -6.90
CA MET A 502 28.34 7.97 -5.44
C MET A 502 29.62 8.59 -4.86
N HIS A 503 30.79 8.33 -5.46
CA HIS A 503 32.04 8.96 -5.00
C HIS A 503 32.04 10.48 -5.17
N VAL A 504 31.45 11.00 -6.25
CA VAL A 504 31.28 12.45 -6.42
C VAL A 504 30.34 13.03 -5.37
N MET A 505 29.21 12.36 -5.11
CA MET A 505 28.21 12.78 -4.12
C MET A 505 28.81 12.84 -2.70
N ARG A 506 29.60 11.83 -2.32
CA ARG A 506 30.27 11.73 -1.02
C ARG A 506 31.52 12.61 -0.89
N GLY A 507 31.93 13.30 -1.97
CA GLY A 507 33.13 14.14 -1.97
C GLY A 507 34.46 13.37 -2.01
N ASN A 508 34.40 12.08 -2.36
CA ASN A 508 35.55 11.20 -2.56
C ASN A 508 36.22 11.43 -3.93
N LEU A 509 35.49 11.93 -4.93
CA LEU A 509 36.01 12.20 -6.27
C LEU A 509 35.58 13.59 -6.74
N LEU A 510 36.51 14.38 -7.29
CA LEU A 510 36.18 15.70 -7.84
C LEU A 510 35.46 15.57 -9.19
N PRO A 511 34.58 16.52 -9.57
CA PRO A 511 33.90 16.49 -10.87
C PRO A 511 34.84 16.42 -12.08
N ALA A 512 36.04 17.00 -11.98
CA ALA A 512 37.06 16.92 -13.03
C ALA A 512 37.66 15.51 -13.14
N GLU A 513 37.87 14.83 -12.01
CA GLU A 513 38.42 13.47 -11.95
C GLU A 513 37.37 12.44 -12.42
N ALA A 514 36.12 12.64 -12.01
CA ALA A 514 34.98 11.85 -12.48
C ALA A 514 34.79 11.94 -14.00
N ARG A 515 35.08 13.09 -14.61
CA ARG A 515 35.00 13.26 -16.07
C ARG A 515 35.94 12.31 -16.80
N THR A 516 37.18 12.18 -16.33
CA THR A 516 38.16 11.23 -16.89
C THR A 516 37.67 9.79 -16.74
N ALA A 517 37.15 9.41 -15.56
CA ALA A 517 36.63 8.07 -15.32
C ALA A 517 35.43 7.73 -16.23
N LEU A 518 34.49 8.67 -16.40
CA LEU A 518 33.33 8.52 -17.30
C LEU A 518 33.73 8.44 -18.77
N SER A 519 34.76 9.19 -19.18
CA SER A 519 35.32 9.14 -20.53
C SER A 519 35.98 7.79 -20.81
N ASN A 520 36.80 7.28 -19.88
CA ASN A 520 37.42 5.96 -19.98
C ASN A 520 36.36 4.86 -20.07
N LEU A 521 35.32 4.94 -19.22
CA LEU A 521 34.20 4.01 -19.21
C LEU A 521 33.46 4.01 -20.55
N SER A 522 33.16 5.18 -21.10
CA SER A 522 32.47 5.30 -22.38
C SER A 522 33.29 4.70 -23.53
N GLU A 523 34.60 4.94 -23.55
CA GLU A 523 35.51 4.39 -24.55
C GLU A 523 35.61 2.86 -24.45
N ALA A 524 35.76 2.32 -23.24
CA ALA A 524 35.78 0.88 -22.99
C ALA A 524 34.48 0.22 -23.45
N SER A 525 33.32 0.74 -23.02
CA SER A 525 32.01 0.17 -23.33
C SER A 525 31.71 0.17 -24.83
N VAL A 526 31.91 1.30 -25.50
CA VAL A 526 31.62 1.39 -26.94
C VAL A 526 32.62 0.57 -27.75
N SER A 527 33.90 0.56 -27.39
CA SER A 527 34.89 -0.24 -28.12
C SER A 527 34.65 -1.74 -27.97
N THR A 528 34.20 -2.22 -26.80
CA THR A 528 33.86 -3.63 -26.60
C THR A 528 32.61 -4.04 -27.38
N VAL A 529 31.56 -3.22 -27.35
CA VAL A 529 30.34 -3.50 -28.15
C VAL A 529 30.66 -3.48 -29.65
N LEU A 530 31.43 -2.50 -30.12
CA LEU A 530 31.83 -2.41 -31.52
C LEU A 530 32.64 -3.63 -31.96
N ALA A 531 33.60 -4.08 -31.15
CA ALA A 531 34.40 -5.26 -31.45
C ALA A 531 33.52 -6.52 -31.57
N SER A 532 32.55 -6.69 -30.67
CA SER A 532 31.61 -7.82 -30.69
C SER A 532 30.67 -7.77 -31.90
N VAL A 533 30.18 -6.59 -32.29
CA VAL A 533 29.38 -6.40 -33.51
C VAL A 533 30.19 -6.75 -34.77
N VAL A 534 31.44 -6.29 -34.84
CA VAL A 534 32.34 -6.60 -35.98
C VAL A 534 32.58 -8.11 -36.09
N ALA A 535 32.79 -8.79 -34.95
CA ALA A 535 32.97 -10.25 -34.91
C ALA A 535 31.70 -10.98 -35.38
N ASP A 536 30.52 -10.62 -34.87
CA ASP A 536 29.22 -11.22 -35.27
C ASP A 536 28.93 -11.00 -36.76
N PHE A 537 29.26 -9.83 -37.31
CA PHE A 537 29.17 -9.58 -38.76
C PHE A 537 30.14 -10.46 -39.55
N GLY A 538 31.38 -10.62 -39.09
CA GLY A 538 32.37 -11.50 -39.69
C GLY A 538 31.93 -12.96 -39.73
N GLU A 539 31.32 -13.46 -38.66
CA GLU A 539 30.77 -14.81 -38.58
C GLU A 539 29.60 -15.03 -39.54
N ARG A 540 28.70 -14.04 -39.68
CA ARG A 540 27.49 -14.17 -40.52
C ARG A 540 27.76 -14.00 -42.01
N TYR A 541 28.67 -13.11 -42.38
CA TYR A 541 28.87 -12.69 -43.77
C TYR A 541 30.26 -13.03 -44.35
N GLY A 542 31.16 -13.57 -43.52
CA GLY A 542 32.53 -13.92 -43.89
C GLY A 542 33.52 -12.78 -43.62
N THR A 543 34.68 -13.11 -43.04
CA THR A 543 35.70 -12.15 -42.61
C THR A 543 36.26 -11.27 -43.73
N ASP A 544 36.30 -11.80 -44.96
CA ASP A 544 36.83 -11.08 -46.13
C ASP A 544 35.91 -9.94 -46.61
N SER A 545 34.70 -9.84 -46.05
CA SER A 545 33.70 -8.82 -46.38
C SER A 545 33.63 -7.64 -45.40
N VAL A 546 34.34 -7.74 -44.26
CA VAL A 546 34.31 -6.73 -43.19
C VAL A 546 35.59 -5.91 -43.22
N GLY A 547 35.52 -4.65 -43.66
CA GLY A 547 36.63 -3.69 -43.57
C GLY A 547 36.89 -3.24 -42.12
N GLU A 548 37.97 -2.50 -41.88
CA GLU A 548 38.24 -1.90 -40.56
C GLU A 548 37.16 -0.86 -40.21
N VAL A 549 36.51 -1.03 -39.06
CA VAL A 549 35.48 -0.13 -38.55
C VAL A 549 36.07 0.73 -37.44
N ALA A 550 35.93 2.05 -37.57
CA ALA A 550 36.34 3.00 -36.55
C ALA A 550 35.13 3.82 -36.04
N ALA A 551 35.07 4.03 -34.74
CA ALA A 551 34.14 4.97 -34.11
C ALA A 551 34.92 6.20 -33.62
N VAL A 552 34.43 7.39 -33.94
CA VAL A 552 35.05 8.66 -33.53
C VAL A 552 34.11 9.35 -32.55
N PHE A 553 34.61 9.62 -31.33
CA PHE A 553 33.88 10.42 -30.33
C PHE A 553 34.12 11.91 -30.57
N LEU A 554 33.08 12.71 -30.35
CA LEU A 554 33.10 14.17 -30.50
C LEU A 554 32.55 14.84 -29.23
N GLY A 555 32.80 16.15 -29.09
CA GLY A 555 32.28 16.95 -27.97
C GLY A 555 32.92 16.57 -26.63
N ASP A 556 32.12 16.54 -25.57
CA ASP A 556 32.60 16.35 -24.18
C ASP A 556 33.41 15.07 -23.99
N LEU A 557 33.03 13.98 -24.69
CA LEU A 557 33.74 12.69 -24.70
C LEU A 557 35.15 12.77 -25.33
N ALA A 558 35.35 13.66 -26.29
CA ALA A 558 36.65 13.85 -26.93
C ALA A 558 37.59 14.71 -26.09
N SER A 559 37.04 15.58 -25.22
CA SER A 559 37.82 16.51 -24.39
C SER A 559 38.35 15.93 -23.07
N ARG A 560 37.90 14.72 -22.72
CA ARG A 560 38.16 13.97 -21.48
C ARG A 560 37.82 14.67 -20.17
#